data_AF-A0A800D2S1-F1
#
_entry.id   AF-A0A800D2S1-F1
#
_cell.length_a   1.000
_cell.length_b   1.000
_cell.length_c   1.000
_cell.angle_alpha   90.00
_cell.angle_beta   90.00
_cell.angle_gamma   90.00
#
_symmetry.space_group_name_H-M   'P 1'
#
loop_
_entity.id
_entity.type
_entity.pdbx_description
1 polymer ?
#
loop_
_entity_poly.entity_id
_entity_poly.type
_entity_poly.pdbx_seq_one_letter_code
_entity_poly.pdbx_strand_id
1 'polypeptide(L)'
;MDVFLFFASFVGILLAAEFFTNAVEDLGNRLNLSHGVAGSLLAAVGTALPETLVPIVALLFGSPSTKEHIANGAILGAPFMLATLGFLIIGVASILRGDKVINTDTFLIKRDLTFFTLFFPPAIMLAFLEGFHIAKFSFAVILLVGYAYYIYHVLKKGGDRVESEETLHFSKYLKMPESFLTSAFQLLSSLLVLFVTVEIFVHSLENLSQTLGITPLVFSLLVAPVATELPEKFNSFFWSLKGKYELAFGNITGAMVFQSTIPVSVGLIFTEWDIGRSGIIAGFIALLGSLLVLYQIRFIGKLYGYLLLLNGLLYLLYMFFVL
;
A
#
# COMPACT_ATOMS: atom_id res chain seq x y z
N MET A 1 -17.46 -0.44 -23.19
CA MET A 1 -16.05 -0.10 -23.41
C MET A 1 -15.36 0.09 -22.06
N ASP A 2 -15.98 0.82 -21.13
CA ASP A 2 -15.39 1.17 -19.82
C ASP A 2 -15.02 -0.03 -18.94
N VAL A 3 -15.84 -1.09 -18.92
CA VAL A 3 -15.50 -2.33 -18.20
C VAL A 3 -14.21 -2.95 -18.72
N PHE A 4 -14.04 -3.00 -20.04
CA PHE A 4 -12.83 -3.56 -20.66
C PHE A 4 -11.62 -2.69 -20.35
N LEU A 5 -11.73 -1.36 -20.49
CA LEU A 5 -10.65 -0.42 -20.16
C LEU A 5 -10.28 -0.48 -18.68
N PHE A 6 -11.25 -0.65 -17.79
CA PHE A 6 -11.01 -0.84 -16.36
C PHE A 6 -10.17 -2.08 -16.07
N PHE A 7 -10.56 -3.25 -16.58
CA PHE A 7 -9.79 -4.47 -16.36
C PHE A 7 -8.43 -4.46 -17.09
N ALA A 8 -8.37 -3.88 -18.30
CA ALA A 8 -7.12 -3.75 -19.04
C ALA A 8 -6.13 -2.82 -18.32
N SER A 9 -6.61 -1.68 -17.81
CA SER A 9 -5.79 -0.73 -17.03
C SER A 9 -5.37 -1.32 -15.70
N PHE A 10 -6.25 -2.05 -15.01
CA PHE A 10 -5.92 -2.81 -13.80
C PHE A 10 -4.75 -3.76 -14.05
N VAL A 11 -4.84 -4.63 -15.07
CA VAL A 11 -3.74 -5.54 -15.44
C VAL A 11 -2.48 -4.77 -15.85
N GLY A 12 -2.65 -3.66 -16.57
CA GLY A 12 -1.57 -2.76 -16.96
C GLY A 12 -0.80 -2.20 -15.76
N ILE A 13 -1.51 -1.78 -14.71
CA ILE A 13 -0.91 -1.31 -13.45
C ILE A 13 -0.09 -2.43 -12.81
N LEU A 14 -0.64 -3.66 -12.69
CA LEU A 14 0.08 -4.78 -12.08
C LEU A 14 1.41 -5.06 -12.80
N LEU A 15 1.34 -5.14 -14.14
CA LEU A 15 2.52 -5.45 -14.96
C LEU A 15 3.53 -4.31 -14.94
N ALA A 16 3.07 -3.07 -15.01
CA ALA A 16 3.96 -1.92 -15.00
C ALA A 16 4.64 -1.73 -13.64
N ALA A 17 3.91 -1.93 -12.54
CA ALA A 17 4.46 -1.90 -11.18
C ALA A 17 5.56 -2.96 -11.01
N GLU A 18 5.31 -4.21 -11.44
CA GLU A 18 6.30 -5.29 -11.37
C GLU A 18 7.59 -4.96 -12.14
N PHE A 19 7.46 -4.51 -13.40
CA PHE A 19 8.61 -4.12 -14.21
C PHE A 19 9.35 -2.90 -13.64
N PHE A 20 8.62 -1.97 -13.04
CA PHE A 20 9.17 -0.79 -12.41
C PHE A 20 9.99 -1.16 -11.18
N THR A 21 9.41 -1.92 -10.24
CA THR A 21 10.10 -2.38 -9.02
C THR A 21 11.33 -3.21 -9.37
N ASN A 22 11.22 -4.17 -10.30
CA ASN A 22 12.36 -4.96 -10.75
C ASN A 22 13.51 -4.10 -11.32
N ALA A 23 13.18 -3.03 -12.07
CA ALA A 23 14.18 -2.11 -12.61
C ALA A 23 14.84 -1.24 -11.52
N VAL A 24 14.07 -0.79 -10.52
CA VAL A 24 14.59 -0.03 -9.37
C VAL A 24 15.59 -0.87 -8.58
N GLU A 25 15.26 -2.14 -8.33
CA GLU A 25 16.14 -3.07 -7.60
C GLU A 25 17.44 -3.35 -8.35
N ASP A 26 17.38 -3.68 -9.66
CA ASP A 26 18.58 -3.93 -10.46
C ASP A 26 19.46 -2.66 -10.57
N LEU A 27 18.88 -1.47 -10.72
CA LEU A 27 19.64 -0.21 -10.67
C LEU A 27 20.30 0.01 -9.31
N GLY A 28 19.58 -0.27 -8.22
CA GLY A 28 20.13 -0.21 -6.86
C GLY A 28 21.32 -1.14 -6.67
N ASN A 29 21.25 -2.35 -7.23
CA ASN A 29 22.34 -3.33 -7.24
C ASN A 29 23.55 -2.83 -8.03
N ARG A 30 23.35 -2.32 -9.26
CA ARG A 30 24.43 -1.84 -10.13
C ARG A 30 25.16 -0.61 -9.59
N LEU A 31 24.45 0.25 -8.87
CA LEU A 31 25.01 1.44 -8.25
C LEU A 31 25.72 1.15 -6.90
N ASN A 32 25.84 -0.14 -6.51
CA ASN A 32 26.33 -0.58 -5.20
C ASN A 32 25.56 0.05 -4.03
N LEU A 33 24.32 0.50 -4.26
CA LEU A 33 23.45 1.04 -3.22
C LEU A 33 22.78 -0.08 -2.43
N SER A 34 22.75 -1.29 -2.99
CA SER A 34 22.15 -2.52 -2.43
C SER A 34 22.72 -2.99 -1.09
N HIS A 35 23.87 -2.49 -0.66
CA HIS A 35 24.51 -2.88 0.61
C HIS A 35 24.28 -1.89 1.75
N GLY A 36 23.29 -0.99 1.64
CA GLY A 36 22.98 -0.07 2.72
C GLY A 36 21.67 0.69 2.60
N VAL A 37 21.65 1.82 3.29
CA VAL A 37 20.54 2.78 3.44
C VAL A 37 19.94 3.20 2.09
N ALA A 38 20.78 3.39 1.07
CA ALA A 38 20.35 3.88 -0.23
C ALA A 38 19.56 2.82 -1.03
N GLY A 39 19.98 1.55 -1.02
CA GLY A 39 19.28 0.48 -1.75
C GLY A 39 17.94 0.12 -1.13
N SER A 40 17.85 0.15 0.19
CA SER A 40 16.60 -0.06 0.93
C SER A 40 15.62 1.11 0.78
N LEU A 41 16.12 2.34 0.70
CA LEU A 41 15.31 3.51 0.30
C LEU A 41 14.80 3.36 -1.13
N LEU A 42 15.67 2.99 -2.07
CA LEU A 42 15.30 2.80 -3.47
C LEU A 42 14.24 1.72 -3.61
N ALA A 43 14.43 0.56 -2.98
CA ALA A 43 13.43 -0.52 -3.00
C ALA A 43 12.10 -0.05 -2.40
N ALA A 44 12.12 0.60 -1.23
CA ALA A 44 10.90 1.09 -0.59
C ALA A 44 10.17 2.16 -1.41
N VAL A 45 10.90 3.06 -2.09
CA VAL A 45 10.30 4.04 -3.01
C VAL A 45 9.79 3.34 -4.26
N GLY A 46 10.53 2.35 -4.76
CA GLY A 46 10.21 1.58 -5.95
C GLY A 46 8.90 0.82 -5.83
N THR A 47 8.71 0.13 -4.70
CA THR A 47 7.47 -0.62 -4.44
C THR A 47 6.30 0.30 -4.13
N ALA A 48 6.53 1.45 -3.49
CA ALA A 48 5.47 2.32 -2.97
C ALA A 48 5.00 3.44 -3.93
N LEU A 49 5.68 3.57 -5.08
CA LEU A 49 5.35 4.55 -6.13
C LEU A 49 4.02 4.26 -6.85
N PRO A 50 3.73 3.01 -7.30
CA PRO A 50 2.45 2.66 -7.91
C PRO A 50 1.23 3.07 -7.09
N GLU A 51 1.27 2.85 -5.79
CA GLU A 51 0.20 3.16 -4.84
C GLU A 51 0.02 4.67 -4.66
N THR A 52 1.12 5.42 -4.66
CA THR A 52 1.09 6.89 -4.55
C THR A 52 0.66 7.54 -5.86
N LEU A 53 0.87 6.88 -7.01
CA LEU A 53 0.52 7.42 -8.32
C LEU A 53 -0.98 7.52 -8.53
N VAL A 54 -1.79 6.56 -8.04
CA VAL A 54 -3.25 6.62 -8.20
C VAL A 54 -3.86 7.92 -7.65
N PRO A 55 -3.64 8.31 -6.39
CA PRO A 55 -4.17 9.57 -5.88
C PRO A 55 -3.56 10.80 -6.58
N ILE A 56 -2.28 10.79 -6.94
CA ILE A 56 -1.65 11.93 -7.65
C ILE A 56 -2.29 12.12 -9.03
N VAL A 57 -2.42 11.04 -9.82
CA VAL A 57 -3.01 11.09 -11.15
C VAL A 57 -4.49 11.47 -11.06
N ALA A 58 -5.22 10.94 -10.07
CA ALA A 58 -6.61 11.35 -9.83
C ALA A 58 -6.72 12.86 -9.59
N LEU A 59 -5.86 13.46 -8.77
CA LEU A 59 -5.91 14.89 -8.48
C LEU A 59 -5.50 15.79 -9.65
N LEU A 60 -4.60 15.32 -10.50
CA LEU A 60 -4.07 16.08 -11.64
C LEU A 60 -4.92 15.93 -12.91
N PHE A 61 -5.46 14.75 -13.17
CA PHE A 61 -6.12 14.39 -14.44
C PHE A 61 -7.58 13.95 -14.28
N GLY A 62 -8.01 13.62 -13.07
CA GLY A 62 -9.40 13.26 -12.79
C GLY A 62 -10.38 14.43 -12.94
N SER A 63 -11.65 14.11 -13.14
CA SER A 63 -12.69 15.12 -13.30
C SER A 63 -12.86 15.98 -12.03
N PRO A 64 -13.09 17.31 -12.14
CA PRO A 64 -13.15 18.20 -10.99
C PRO A 64 -14.15 17.80 -9.90
N SER A 65 -15.26 17.15 -10.26
CA SER A 65 -16.31 16.71 -9.33
C SER A 65 -15.98 15.42 -8.57
N THR A 66 -15.00 14.64 -9.02
CA THR A 66 -14.72 13.28 -8.50
C THR A 66 -13.27 13.05 -8.12
N LYS A 67 -12.34 13.88 -8.60
CA LYS A 67 -10.88 13.73 -8.38
C LYS A 67 -10.49 13.55 -6.92
N GLU A 68 -11.07 14.35 -6.01
CA GLU A 68 -10.76 14.25 -4.57
C GLU A 68 -11.36 12.99 -3.96
N HIS A 69 -12.56 12.61 -4.37
CA HIS A 69 -13.19 11.37 -3.93
C HIS A 69 -12.39 10.13 -4.34
N ILE A 70 -11.92 10.09 -5.59
CA ILE A 70 -11.09 8.97 -6.09
C ILE A 70 -9.75 8.95 -5.36
N ALA A 71 -9.09 10.11 -5.19
CA ALA A 71 -7.82 10.20 -4.49
C ALA A 71 -7.93 9.79 -3.02
N ASN A 72 -8.88 10.36 -2.27
CA ASN A 72 -9.10 10.03 -0.86
C ASN A 72 -9.54 8.57 -0.68
N GLY A 73 -10.32 8.03 -1.62
CA GLY A 73 -10.67 6.62 -1.66
C GLY A 73 -9.42 5.74 -1.75
N ALA A 74 -8.54 5.98 -2.73
CA ALA A 74 -7.31 5.22 -2.89
C ALA A 74 -6.39 5.33 -1.65
N ILE A 75 -6.23 6.52 -1.10
CA ILE A 75 -5.39 6.80 0.09
C ILE A 75 -5.89 6.00 1.31
N LEU A 76 -7.19 6.03 1.59
CA LEU A 76 -7.75 5.32 2.76
C LEU A 76 -7.93 3.82 2.52
N GLY A 77 -8.14 3.44 1.27
CA GLY A 77 -8.31 2.06 0.86
C GLY A 77 -7.09 1.22 1.15
N ALA A 78 -5.87 1.75 0.97
CA ALA A 78 -4.65 0.98 1.16
C ALA A 78 -4.45 0.53 2.64
N PRO A 79 -4.47 1.43 3.66
CA PRO A 79 -4.46 1.01 5.06
C PRO A 79 -5.63 0.10 5.42
N PHE A 80 -6.83 0.36 4.88
CA PHE A 80 -8.01 -0.50 5.10
C PHE A 80 -7.78 -1.92 4.57
N MET A 81 -7.31 -2.07 3.33
CA MET A 81 -7.04 -3.37 2.71
C MET A 81 -5.93 -4.12 3.45
N LEU A 82 -4.83 -3.45 3.81
CA LEU A 82 -3.71 -4.04 4.53
C LEU A 82 -4.10 -4.54 5.92
N ALA A 83 -4.82 -3.71 6.69
CA ALA A 83 -5.28 -4.06 8.02
C ALA A 83 -6.41 -5.11 8.03
N THR A 84 -7.01 -5.40 6.88
CA THR A 84 -8.08 -6.38 6.75
C THR A 84 -7.64 -7.60 5.93
N LEU A 85 -7.68 -7.51 4.60
CA LEU A 85 -7.27 -8.57 3.68
C LEU A 85 -5.79 -8.93 3.83
N GLY A 86 -4.91 -7.95 4.07
CA GLY A 86 -3.50 -8.21 4.29
C GLY A 86 -3.24 -9.13 5.48
N PHE A 87 -3.83 -8.86 6.65
CA PHE A 87 -3.72 -9.78 7.77
C PHE A 87 -4.47 -11.09 7.55
N LEU A 88 -5.61 -11.06 6.85
CA LEU A 88 -6.35 -12.27 6.49
C LEU A 88 -5.47 -13.25 5.70
N ILE A 89 -4.72 -12.80 4.69
CA ILE A 89 -3.89 -13.71 3.88
C ILE A 89 -2.79 -14.39 4.70
N ILE A 90 -2.17 -13.69 5.66
CA ILE A 90 -1.21 -14.29 6.59
C ILE A 90 -1.92 -15.32 7.49
N GLY A 91 -3.09 -14.96 8.00
CA GLY A 91 -3.95 -15.85 8.80
C GLY A 91 -4.27 -17.16 8.07
N VAL A 92 -4.79 -17.05 6.84
CA VAL A 92 -5.11 -18.20 5.98
C VAL A 92 -3.85 -19.03 5.70
N ALA A 93 -2.75 -18.41 5.30
CA ALA A 93 -1.50 -19.13 5.04
C ALA A 93 -0.99 -19.89 6.27
N SER A 94 -1.09 -19.30 7.46
CA SER A 94 -0.68 -19.96 8.70
C SER A 94 -1.52 -21.19 9.01
N ILE A 95 -2.84 -21.12 8.80
CA ILE A 95 -3.75 -22.27 8.97
C ILE A 95 -3.44 -23.37 7.96
N LEU A 96 -3.22 -23.00 6.70
CA LEU A 96 -2.86 -23.95 5.64
C LEU A 96 -1.53 -24.65 5.92
N ARG A 97 -0.58 -23.97 6.56
CA ARG A 97 0.69 -24.54 7.01
C ARG A 97 0.53 -25.47 8.22
N GLY A 98 -0.59 -25.37 8.94
CA GLY A 98 -0.83 -26.09 10.20
C GLY A 98 -0.34 -25.35 11.45
N ASP A 99 0.02 -24.07 11.32
CA ASP A 99 0.51 -23.25 12.43
C ASP A 99 -0.66 -22.67 13.23
N LYS A 100 -0.81 -23.14 14.48
CA LYS A 100 -1.75 -22.52 15.42
C LYS A 100 -1.23 -21.17 15.94
N VAL A 101 0.08 -21.11 16.23
CA VAL A 101 0.78 -19.92 16.73
C VAL A 101 1.83 -19.55 15.71
N ILE A 102 1.81 -18.30 15.27
CA ILE A 102 2.82 -17.74 14.40
C ILE A 102 4.04 -17.39 15.27
N ASN A 103 5.10 -18.18 15.12
CA ASN A 103 6.37 -17.96 15.81
C ASN A 103 7.20 -16.97 14.99
N THR A 104 7.22 -15.71 15.42
CA THR A 104 7.97 -14.65 14.74
C THR A 104 8.44 -13.58 15.71
N ASP A 105 9.54 -12.88 15.37
CA ASP A 105 9.92 -11.66 16.10
C ASP A 105 8.89 -10.55 15.87
N THR A 106 8.11 -10.28 16.91
CA THR A 106 7.04 -9.28 16.88
C THR A 106 7.53 -7.84 17.02
N PHE A 107 8.85 -7.61 17.20
CA PHE A 107 9.40 -6.27 17.40
C PHE A 107 9.05 -5.32 16.25
N LEU A 108 9.27 -5.74 15.00
CA LEU A 108 8.99 -4.93 13.81
C LEU A 108 7.49 -4.66 13.68
N ILE A 109 6.67 -5.71 13.80
CA ILE A 109 5.21 -5.64 13.75
C ILE A 109 4.68 -4.62 14.78
N LYS A 110 5.16 -4.73 16.02
CA LYS A 110 4.75 -3.84 17.11
C LYS A 110 5.18 -2.40 16.84
N ARG A 111 6.40 -2.17 16.37
CA ARG A 111 6.91 -0.83 16.04
C ARG A 111 6.03 -0.17 14.97
N ASP A 112 5.81 -0.87 13.87
CA ASP A 112 5.13 -0.36 12.68
C ASP A 112 3.65 -0.08 12.98
N LEU A 113 2.95 -1.03 13.64
CA LEU A 113 1.57 -0.81 14.04
C LEU A 113 1.41 0.23 15.13
N THR A 114 2.39 0.38 16.03
CA THR A 114 2.37 1.48 17.01
C THR A 114 2.52 2.83 16.30
N PHE A 115 3.38 2.92 15.28
CA PHE A 115 3.48 4.12 14.46
C PHE A 115 2.15 4.41 13.75
N PHE A 116 1.59 3.44 13.03
CA PHE A 116 0.31 3.58 12.34
C PHE A 116 -0.81 4.02 13.29
N THR A 117 -0.99 3.33 14.41
CA THR A 117 -2.06 3.64 15.39
C THR A 117 -1.84 4.95 16.14
N LEU A 118 -0.64 5.52 16.13
CA LEU A 118 -0.36 6.84 16.71
C LEU A 118 -0.67 7.97 15.72
N PHE A 119 -0.27 7.82 14.45
CA PHE A 119 -0.31 8.89 13.46
C PHE A 119 -1.56 8.90 12.57
N PHE A 120 -2.18 7.74 12.35
CA PHE A 120 -3.37 7.65 11.50
C PHE A 120 -4.65 8.23 12.13
N PRO A 121 -4.95 8.05 13.44
CA PRO A 121 -6.17 8.62 14.03
C PRO A 121 -6.25 10.15 13.93
N PRO A 122 -5.19 10.94 14.20
CA PRO A 122 -5.24 12.37 13.98
C PRO A 122 -5.52 12.75 12.52
N ALA A 123 -5.00 12.00 11.53
CA ALA A 123 -5.34 12.21 10.12
C ALA A 123 -6.84 12.06 9.87
N ILE A 124 -7.47 11.03 10.46
CA ILE A 124 -8.94 10.84 10.38
C ILE A 124 -9.68 11.96 11.12
N MET A 125 -9.20 12.39 12.28
CA MET A 125 -9.81 13.50 13.04
C MET A 125 -9.80 14.82 12.26
N LEU A 126 -8.76 15.09 11.47
CA LEU A 126 -8.67 16.29 10.64
C LEU A 126 -9.73 16.33 9.53
N ALA A 127 -10.32 15.20 9.14
CA ALA A 127 -11.42 15.17 8.17
C ALA A 127 -12.71 15.81 8.72
N PHE A 128 -12.87 15.91 10.04
CA PHE A 128 -14.00 16.60 10.67
C PHE A 128 -13.79 18.12 10.79
N LEU A 129 -12.60 18.62 10.44
CA LEU A 129 -12.24 20.03 10.57
C LEU A 129 -12.28 20.73 9.21
N GLU A 130 -13.46 21.25 8.86
CA GLU A 130 -13.67 22.05 7.65
C GLU A 130 -12.90 23.38 7.71
N GLY A 131 -12.20 23.74 6.62
CA GLY A 131 -11.46 25.01 6.51
C GLY A 131 -10.12 25.11 7.29
N PHE A 132 -9.73 24.08 8.04
CA PHE A 132 -8.46 24.08 8.81
C PHE A 132 -7.23 23.69 7.97
N HIS A 133 -7.01 24.35 6.82
CA HIS A 133 -5.92 24.00 5.89
C HIS A 133 -4.53 24.06 6.53
N ILE A 134 -4.27 25.03 7.41
CA ILE A 134 -2.99 25.17 8.11
C ILE A 134 -2.75 23.97 9.03
N ALA A 135 -3.78 23.47 9.72
CA ALA A 135 -3.65 22.30 10.59
C ALA A 135 -3.39 21.03 9.76
N LYS A 136 -4.10 20.87 8.63
CA LYS A 136 -3.91 19.75 7.69
C LYS A 136 -2.49 19.74 7.11
N PHE A 137 -2.02 20.89 6.62
CA PHE A 137 -0.67 21.04 6.09
C PHE A 137 0.40 20.78 7.17
N SER A 138 0.22 21.37 8.36
CA SER A 138 1.16 21.20 9.48
C SER A 138 1.24 19.72 9.90
N PHE A 139 0.12 19.01 9.93
CA PHE A 139 0.09 17.59 10.23
C PHE A 139 0.72 16.74 9.11
N ALA A 140 0.50 17.09 7.84
CA ALA A 140 1.20 16.44 6.72
C ALA A 140 2.73 16.56 6.83
N VAL A 141 3.25 17.72 7.25
CA VAL A 141 4.69 17.89 7.53
C VAL A 141 5.13 16.99 8.69
N ILE A 142 4.35 16.89 9.76
CA ILE A 142 4.63 15.97 10.88
C ILE A 142 4.69 14.51 10.40
N LEU A 143 3.76 14.08 9.54
CA LEU A 143 3.77 12.74 8.97
C LEU A 143 5.02 12.47 8.13
N LEU A 144 5.43 13.42 7.27
CA LEU A 144 6.62 13.29 6.43
C LEU A 144 7.91 13.25 7.26
N VAL A 145 8.03 14.10 8.27
CA VAL A 145 9.16 14.08 9.22
C VAL A 145 9.16 12.79 10.04
N GLY A 146 7.98 12.34 10.49
CA GLY A 146 7.80 11.07 11.19
C GLY A 146 8.22 9.87 10.34
N TYR A 147 7.85 9.86 9.06
CA TYR A 147 8.26 8.84 8.11
C TYR A 147 9.77 8.86 7.85
N ALA A 148 10.36 10.05 7.65
CA ALA A 148 11.81 10.19 7.50
C ALA A 148 12.57 9.69 8.75
N TYR A 149 12.05 9.97 9.94
CA TYR A 149 12.59 9.45 11.21
C TYR A 149 12.44 7.93 11.31
N TYR A 150 11.26 7.38 10.97
CA TYR A 150 11.01 5.95 10.92
C TYR A 150 12.02 5.25 10.02
N ILE A 151 12.18 5.74 8.80
CA ILE A 151 13.12 5.24 7.81
C ILE A 151 14.54 5.33 8.33
N TYR A 152 14.97 6.47 8.87
CA TYR A 152 16.31 6.60 9.49
C TYR A 152 16.58 5.50 10.51
N HIS A 153 15.60 5.15 11.35
CA HIS A 153 15.73 4.11 12.36
C HIS A 153 15.69 2.68 11.81
N VAL A 154 14.88 2.42 10.78
CA VAL A 154 14.86 1.14 10.06
C VAL A 154 16.23 0.89 9.44
N LEU A 155 16.77 1.91 8.77
CA LEU A 155 18.02 1.84 8.03
C LEU A 155 19.26 1.71 8.92
N LYS A 156 19.23 2.34 10.10
CA LYS A 156 20.33 2.27 11.09
C LYS A 156 20.49 0.88 11.71
N LYS A 157 19.42 0.08 11.76
CA LYS A 157 19.48 -1.27 12.35
C LYS A 157 20.08 -2.33 11.41
N GLY A 158 20.36 -1.98 10.16
CA GLY A 158 20.78 -2.92 9.12
C GLY A 158 19.61 -3.81 8.71
N GLY A 159 19.26 -3.79 7.42
CA GLY A 159 18.32 -4.76 6.86
C GLY A 159 19.09 -5.98 6.37
N ASP A 160 18.57 -7.18 6.64
CA ASP A 160 19.00 -8.36 5.90
C ASP A 160 18.69 -8.16 4.42
N ARG A 161 19.60 -8.66 3.57
CA ARG A 161 19.46 -8.59 2.12
C ARG A 161 18.15 -9.24 1.68
N VAL A 162 17.31 -8.48 0.96
CA VAL A 162 16.47 -9.12 -0.05
C VAL A 162 17.35 -9.21 -1.29
N GLU A 163 18.06 -10.32 -1.44
CA GLU A 163 18.71 -10.63 -2.72
C GLU A 163 17.61 -10.81 -3.75
N SER A 164 17.42 -9.83 -4.62
CA SER A 164 16.67 -10.04 -5.85
C SER A 164 17.54 -10.89 -6.77
N GLU A 165 17.37 -12.22 -6.67
CA GLU A 165 17.95 -13.18 -7.62
C GLU A 165 17.28 -13.07 -9.01
N GLU A 166 16.32 -12.17 -9.19
CA GLU A 166 15.56 -12.05 -10.41
C GLU A 166 16.29 -11.24 -11.48
N THR A 167 16.61 -11.91 -12.58
CA THR A 167 17.07 -11.30 -13.83
C THR A 167 16.10 -10.21 -14.28
N LEU A 168 16.64 -9.07 -14.73
CA LEU A 168 15.87 -7.95 -15.27
C LEU A 168 14.81 -8.44 -16.28
N HIS A 169 13.56 -8.03 -16.14
CA HIS A 169 12.46 -8.55 -16.98
C HIS A 169 12.66 -8.27 -18.48
N PHE A 170 13.22 -7.14 -18.88
CA PHE A 170 13.58 -6.86 -20.28
C PHE A 170 14.68 -7.80 -20.78
N SER A 171 15.62 -8.18 -19.93
CA SER A 171 16.61 -9.21 -20.27
C SER A 171 15.97 -10.58 -20.40
N LYS A 172 15.03 -10.93 -19.50
CA LYS A 172 14.32 -12.21 -19.49
C LYS A 172 13.37 -12.40 -20.69
N TYR A 173 12.52 -11.41 -20.96
CA TYR A 173 11.44 -11.52 -21.94
C TYR A 173 11.81 -10.94 -23.31
N LEU A 174 12.58 -9.85 -23.35
CA LEU A 174 13.01 -9.19 -24.60
C LEU A 174 14.43 -9.57 -25.02
N LYS A 175 15.14 -10.39 -24.23
CA LYS A 175 16.52 -10.83 -24.50
C LYS A 175 17.52 -9.67 -24.67
N MET A 176 17.23 -8.54 -24.04
CA MET A 176 18.13 -7.39 -24.02
C MET A 176 19.36 -7.68 -23.13
N PRO A 177 20.50 -7.01 -23.36
CA PRO A 177 21.68 -7.21 -22.52
C PRO A 177 21.43 -6.69 -21.10
N GLU A 178 21.98 -7.37 -20.09
CA GLU A 178 21.95 -6.93 -18.69
C GLU A 178 22.90 -5.75 -18.45
N SER A 179 22.47 -4.57 -18.86
CA SER A 179 23.24 -3.33 -18.78
C SER A 179 22.48 -2.25 -18.02
N PHE A 180 23.21 -1.28 -17.46
CA PHE A 180 22.62 -0.11 -16.81
C PHE A 180 21.61 0.62 -17.70
N LEU A 181 21.88 0.70 -19.01
CA LEU A 181 20.98 1.32 -19.99
C LEU A 181 19.67 0.54 -20.13
N THR A 182 19.72 -0.79 -20.11
CA THR A 182 18.51 -1.63 -20.17
C THR A 182 17.66 -1.44 -18.92
N SER A 183 18.28 -1.36 -17.74
CA SER A 183 17.58 -1.13 -16.48
C SER A 183 16.95 0.26 -16.43
N ALA A 184 17.68 1.29 -16.85
CA ALA A 184 17.14 2.65 -16.98
C ALA A 184 16.01 2.72 -18.01
N PHE A 185 16.12 2.01 -19.13
CA PHE A 185 15.07 1.94 -20.13
C PHE A 185 13.83 1.22 -19.61
N GLN A 186 13.98 0.10 -18.90
CA GLN A 186 12.87 -0.60 -18.24
C GLN A 186 12.21 0.31 -17.21
N LEU A 187 12.99 0.98 -16.36
CA LEU A 187 12.48 1.91 -15.36
C LEU A 187 11.62 3.02 -16.00
N LEU A 188 12.15 3.72 -17.00
CA LEU A 188 11.45 4.84 -17.62
C LEU A 188 10.22 4.40 -18.42
N SER A 189 10.31 3.28 -19.15
CA SER A 189 9.18 2.77 -19.93
C SER A 189 8.08 2.20 -19.04
N SER A 190 8.42 1.45 -17.98
CA SER A 190 7.44 0.95 -17.01
C SER A 190 6.78 2.10 -16.24
N LEU A 191 7.52 3.13 -15.85
CA LEU A 191 6.95 4.32 -15.21
C LEU A 191 5.96 5.05 -16.15
N LEU A 192 6.30 5.19 -17.44
CA LEU A 192 5.40 5.78 -18.42
C LEU A 192 4.13 4.95 -18.60
N VAL A 193 4.26 3.62 -18.76
CA VAL A 193 3.11 2.72 -18.88
C VAL A 193 2.26 2.74 -17.61
N LEU A 194 2.89 2.78 -16.43
CA LEU A 194 2.22 2.87 -15.15
C LEU A 194 1.39 4.16 -15.07
N PHE A 195 1.97 5.31 -15.43
CA PHE A 195 1.24 6.58 -15.48
C PHE A 195 0.02 6.53 -16.41
N VAL A 196 0.22 6.07 -17.65
CA VAL A 196 -0.87 5.98 -18.65
C VAL A 196 -1.97 5.01 -18.21
N THR A 197 -1.60 3.87 -17.64
CA THR A 197 -2.58 2.88 -17.17
C THR A 197 -3.34 3.36 -15.94
N VAL A 198 -2.68 4.06 -15.01
CA VAL A 198 -3.35 4.72 -13.87
C VAL A 198 -4.34 5.80 -14.35
N GLU A 199 -3.99 6.60 -15.35
CA GLU A 199 -4.90 7.60 -15.92
C GLU A 199 -6.16 6.96 -16.51
N ILE A 200 -5.99 5.91 -17.33
CA ILE A 200 -7.11 5.13 -17.89
C ILE A 200 -7.94 4.50 -16.77
N PHE A 201 -7.28 3.98 -15.72
CA PHE A 201 -7.94 3.38 -14.56
C PHE A 201 -8.82 4.39 -13.83
N VAL A 202 -8.32 5.60 -13.55
CA VAL A 202 -9.08 6.68 -12.88
C VAL A 202 -10.34 7.05 -13.67
N HIS A 203 -10.22 7.27 -14.98
CA HIS A 203 -11.38 7.61 -15.81
C HIS A 203 -12.37 6.45 -15.94
N SER A 204 -11.89 5.22 -16.09
CA SER A 204 -12.76 4.04 -16.17
C SER A 204 -13.47 3.78 -14.84
N LEU A 205 -12.78 4.00 -13.71
CA LEU A 205 -13.33 3.89 -12.36
C LEU A 205 -14.46 4.91 -12.17
N GLU A 206 -14.25 6.16 -12.58
CA GLU A 206 -15.28 7.21 -12.54
C GLU A 206 -16.54 6.79 -13.31
N ASN A 207 -16.40 6.42 -14.59
CA ASN A 207 -17.52 6.03 -15.45
C ASN A 207 -18.29 4.82 -14.89
N LEU A 208 -17.55 3.82 -14.40
CA LEU A 208 -18.15 2.63 -13.81
C LEU A 208 -18.85 2.91 -12.49
N SER A 209 -18.28 3.77 -11.64
CA SER A 209 -18.92 4.16 -10.37
C SER A 209 -20.33 4.74 -10.61
N GLN A 210 -20.46 5.63 -11.61
CA GLN A 210 -21.73 6.22 -12.01
C GLN A 210 -22.71 5.17 -12.54
N THR A 211 -22.23 4.23 -13.37
CA THR A 211 -23.06 3.17 -13.94
C THR A 211 -23.56 2.18 -12.88
N LEU A 212 -22.73 1.88 -11.88
CA LEU A 212 -23.04 0.96 -10.79
C LEU A 212 -23.83 1.62 -9.65
N GLY A 213 -23.98 2.95 -9.66
CA GLY A 213 -24.62 3.69 -8.58
C GLY A 213 -23.82 3.71 -7.28
N ILE A 214 -22.52 3.41 -7.35
CA ILE A 214 -21.58 3.42 -6.21
C ILE A 214 -20.82 4.74 -6.24
N THR A 215 -20.58 5.37 -5.09
CA THR A 215 -19.83 6.63 -5.08
C THR A 215 -18.38 6.42 -5.54
N PRO A 216 -17.76 7.37 -6.27
CA PRO A 216 -16.36 7.26 -6.68
C PRO A 216 -15.40 7.00 -5.51
N LEU A 217 -15.70 7.58 -4.35
CA LEU A 217 -14.92 7.36 -3.12
C LEU A 217 -14.94 5.89 -2.69
N VAL A 218 -16.13 5.30 -2.56
CA VAL A 218 -16.28 3.89 -2.15
C VAL A 218 -15.64 2.97 -3.17
N PHE A 219 -15.89 3.21 -4.47
CA PHE A 219 -15.37 2.32 -5.49
C PHE A 219 -13.85 2.39 -5.60
N SER A 220 -13.25 3.58 -5.48
CA SER A 220 -11.80 3.76 -5.39
C SER A 220 -11.21 3.10 -4.15
N LEU A 221 -11.83 3.30 -2.98
CA LEU A 221 -11.41 2.70 -1.71
C LEU A 221 -11.34 1.18 -1.76
N LEU A 222 -12.26 0.55 -2.49
CA LEU A 222 -12.30 -0.91 -2.61
C LEU A 222 -11.38 -1.46 -3.69
N VAL A 223 -11.25 -0.81 -4.85
CA VAL A 223 -10.58 -1.42 -6.00
C VAL A 223 -9.17 -0.88 -6.25
N ALA A 224 -8.91 0.40 -5.98
CA ALA A 224 -7.57 0.97 -6.21
C ALA A 224 -6.47 0.22 -5.41
N PRO A 225 -6.64 -0.06 -4.10
CA PRO A 225 -5.65 -0.81 -3.34
C PRO A 225 -5.46 -2.24 -3.86
N VAL A 226 -6.52 -2.87 -4.37
CA VAL A 226 -6.41 -4.21 -4.94
C VAL A 226 -5.54 -4.18 -6.20
N ALA A 227 -5.59 -3.09 -6.98
CA ALA A 227 -4.76 -2.91 -8.16
C ALA A 227 -3.30 -2.61 -7.82
N THR A 228 -3.02 -1.91 -6.72
CA THR A 228 -1.67 -1.41 -6.44
C THR A 228 -0.92 -2.19 -5.38
N GLU A 229 -1.63 -2.84 -4.43
CA GLU A 229 -1.02 -3.51 -3.28
C GLU A 229 -1.12 -5.04 -3.38
N LEU A 230 -2.24 -5.57 -3.88
CA LEU A 230 -2.51 -7.02 -3.80
C LEU A 230 -1.44 -7.90 -4.47
N PRO A 231 -0.86 -7.56 -5.64
CA PRO A 231 0.22 -8.33 -6.25
C PRO A 231 1.39 -8.55 -5.30
N GLU A 232 1.85 -7.47 -4.64
CA GLU A 232 2.95 -7.56 -3.69
C GLU A 232 2.55 -8.37 -2.44
N LYS A 233 1.29 -8.31 -2.01
CA LYS A 233 0.85 -9.07 -0.82
C LYS A 233 0.74 -10.57 -1.08
N PHE A 234 0.68 -11.03 -2.33
CA PHE A 234 0.86 -12.46 -2.63
C PHE A 234 2.22 -12.97 -2.16
N ASN A 235 3.27 -12.15 -2.19
CA ASN A 235 4.58 -12.54 -1.63
C ASN A 235 4.47 -12.81 -0.12
N SER A 236 3.75 -11.98 0.63
CA SER A 236 3.48 -12.21 2.06
C SER A 236 2.72 -13.51 2.30
N PHE A 237 1.77 -13.86 1.43
CA PHE A 237 1.08 -15.15 1.48
C PHE A 237 2.05 -16.32 1.28
N PHE A 238 2.87 -16.30 0.22
CA PHE A 238 3.82 -17.37 -0.08
C PHE A 238 4.95 -17.48 0.97
N TRP A 239 5.45 -16.36 1.50
CA TRP A 239 6.40 -16.36 2.60
C TRP A 239 5.79 -16.97 3.87
N SER A 240 4.53 -16.66 4.16
CA SER A 240 3.81 -17.25 5.29
C SER A 240 3.64 -18.76 5.14
N LEU A 241 3.33 -19.27 3.94
CA LEU A 241 3.29 -20.71 3.67
C LEU A 241 4.65 -21.40 3.87
N LYS A 242 5.74 -20.66 3.62
CA LYS A 242 7.12 -21.11 3.86
C LYS A 242 7.57 -20.90 5.32
N GLY A 243 6.70 -20.41 6.20
CA GLY A 243 7.01 -20.13 7.61
C GLY A 243 7.89 -18.88 7.82
N LYS A 244 8.10 -18.06 6.79
CA LYS A 244 8.88 -16.81 6.85
C LYS A 244 7.99 -15.62 7.26
N TYR A 245 7.45 -15.67 8.47
CA TYR A 245 6.46 -14.70 8.94
C TYR A 245 7.03 -13.30 9.16
N GLU A 246 8.32 -13.18 9.51
CA GLU A 246 8.99 -11.89 9.68
C GLU A 246 8.90 -11.06 8.39
N LEU A 247 9.18 -11.69 7.24
CA LEU A 247 9.11 -11.05 5.92
C LEU A 247 7.66 -10.71 5.56
N ALA A 248 6.74 -11.64 5.79
CA ALA A 248 5.32 -11.46 5.47
C ALA A 248 4.71 -10.28 6.24
N PHE A 249 4.91 -10.22 7.55
CA PHE A 249 4.43 -9.11 8.36
C PHE A 249 5.19 -7.81 8.08
N GLY A 250 6.51 -7.86 7.93
CA GLY A 250 7.32 -6.68 7.62
C GLY A 250 6.85 -5.96 6.35
N ASN A 251 6.49 -6.71 5.32
CA ASN A 251 5.90 -6.17 4.10
C ASN A 251 4.55 -5.47 4.38
N ILE A 252 3.62 -6.13 5.10
CA ILE A 252 2.28 -5.57 5.35
C ILE A 252 2.32 -4.37 6.31
N THR A 253 3.03 -4.48 7.44
CA THR A 253 3.08 -3.41 8.43
C THR A 253 3.98 -2.26 8.01
N GLY A 254 5.06 -2.55 7.28
CA GLY A 254 5.89 -1.53 6.66
C GLY A 254 5.12 -0.71 5.63
N ALA A 255 4.36 -1.38 4.75
CA ALA A 255 3.46 -0.70 3.81
C ALA A 255 2.43 0.16 4.56
N MET A 256 1.84 -0.32 5.66
CA MET A 256 0.91 0.52 6.45
C MET A 256 1.55 1.81 6.98
N VAL A 257 2.83 1.78 7.39
CA VAL A 257 3.55 2.99 7.81
C VAL A 257 3.71 3.96 6.63
N PHE A 258 4.07 3.46 5.45
CA PHE A 258 4.15 4.28 4.24
C PHE A 258 2.78 4.86 3.86
N GLN A 259 1.76 4.02 3.74
CA GLN A 259 0.42 4.39 3.27
C GLN A 259 -0.28 5.38 4.21
N SER A 260 0.00 5.29 5.51
CA SER A 260 -0.52 6.25 6.51
C SER A 260 0.26 7.56 6.60
N THR A 261 1.34 7.71 5.81
CA THR A 261 2.17 8.91 5.80
C THR A 261 2.16 9.59 4.45
N ILE A 262 2.88 9.08 3.44
CA ILE A 262 3.07 9.81 2.18
C ILE A 262 1.74 10.06 1.46
N PRO A 263 0.88 9.05 1.20
CA PRO A 263 -0.38 9.28 0.50
C PRO A 263 -1.38 10.08 1.34
N VAL A 264 -1.41 9.87 2.66
CA VAL A 264 -2.22 10.70 3.57
C VAL A 264 -1.77 12.17 3.52
N SER A 265 -0.47 12.45 3.49
CA SER A 265 0.07 13.80 3.33
C SER A 265 -0.33 14.42 1.99
N VAL A 266 -0.35 13.63 0.90
CA VAL A 266 -0.87 14.09 -0.40
C VAL A 266 -2.34 14.51 -0.26
N GLY A 267 -3.18 13.68 0.35
CA GLY A 267 -4.59 14.04 0.57
C GLY A 267 -4.78 15.26 1.46
N LEU A 268 -4.05 15.37 2.57
CA LEU A 268 -4.14 16.51 3.49
C LEU A 268 -3.70 17.84 2.87
N ILE A 269 -2.75 17.81 1.92
CA ILE A 269 -2.20 19.00 1.27
C ILE A 269 -3.03 19.42 0.05
N PHE A 270 -3.48 18.46 -0.75
CA PHE A 270 -4.02 18.72 -2.09
C PHE A 270 -5.53 18.49 -2.23
N THR A 271 -6.23 18.15 -1.14
CA THR A 271 -7.68 17.99 -1.11
C THR A 271 -8.29 18.72 0.08
N GLU A 272 -9.60 18.88 0.09
CA GLU A 272 -10.33 19.29 1.29
C GLU A 272 -10.30 18.23 2.40
N TRP A 273 -9.74 17.05 2.12
CA TRP A 273 -9.71 15.90 3.01
C TRP A 273 -11.12 15.53 3.53
N ASP A 274 -12.12 15.73 2.68
CA ASP A 274 -13.46 15.17 2.86
C ASP A 274 -13.44 13.71 2.43
N ILE A 275 -13.38 12.84 3.42
CA ILE A 275 -13.33 11.39 3.25
C ILE A 275 -14.72 10.74 3.39
N GLY A 276 -15.76 11.55 3.66
CA GLY A 276 -17.12 11.09 3.86
C GLY A 276 -17.30 10.03 4.96
N ARG A 277 -18.54 9.57 5.12
CA ARG A 277 -18.88 8.52 6.09
C ARG A 277 -18.15 7.20 5.81
N SER A 278 -18.07 6.80 4.54
CA SER A 278 -17.46 5.53 4.15
C SER A 278 -15.94 5.52 4.38
N GLY A 279 -15.25 6.64 4.15
CA GLY A 279 -13.83 6.76 4.47
C GLY A 279 -13.56 6.77 5.97
N ILE A 280 -14.40 7.46 6.76
CA ILE A 280 -14.32 7.42 8.24
C ILE A 280 -14.46 5.98 8.75
N ILE A 281 -15.49 5.24 8.29
CA ILE A 281 -15.70 3.84 8.71
C ILE A 281 -14.51 2.97 8.30
N ALA A 282 -13.99 3.12 7.09
CA ALA A 282 -12.81 2.38 6.63
C ALA A 282 -11.59 2.67 7.51
N GLY A 283 -11.37 3.94 7.86
CA GLY A 283 -10.29 4.35 8.76
C GLY A 283 -10.41 3.73 10.15
N PHE A 284 -11.62 3.71 10.73
CA PHE A 284 -11.88 3.04 12.01
C PHE A 284 -11.65 1.53 11.93
N ILE A 285 -12.06 0.89 10.83
CA ILE A 285 -11.82 -0.54 10.62
C ILE A 285 -10.32 -0.83 10.49
N ALA A 286 -9.57 -0.01 9.76
CA ALA A 286 -8.13 -0.15 9.64
C ALA A 286 -7.42 -0.05 11.01
N LEU A 287 -7.86 0.90 11.84
CA LEU A 287 -7.39 1.04 13.22
C LEU A 287 -7.76 -0.17 14.07
N LEU A 288 -9.02 -0.63 13.99
CA LEU A 288 -9.48 -1.80 14.74
C LEU A 288 -8.68 -3.05 14.36
N GLY A 289 -8.48 -3.33 13.07
CA GLY A 289 -7.69 -4.47 12.61
C GLY A 289 -6.25 -4.43 13.13
N SER A 290 -5.61 -3.26 13.05
CA SER A 290 -4.27 -3.05 13.61
C SER A 290 -4.21 -3.22 15.13
N LEU A 291 -5.22 -2.73 15.85
CA LEU A 291 -5.33 -2.87 17.30
C LEU A 291 -5.56 -4.33 17.73
N LEU A 292 -6.31 -5.12 16.95
CA LEU A 292 -6.48 -6.56 17.22
C LEU A 292 -5.15 -7.31 17.15
N VAL A 293 -4.29 -6.97 16.18
CA VAL A 293 -2.94 -7.56 16.07
C VAL A 293 -2.05 -7.08 17.23
N LEU A 294 -2.04 -5.78 17.54
CA LEU A 294 -1.29 -5.26 18.68
C LEU A 294 -1.75 -5.85 20.02
N TYR A 295 -3.05 -6.11 20.17
CA TYR A 295 -3.63 -6.72 21.36
C TYR A 295 -3.08 -8.13 21.57
N GLN A 296 -3.04 -8.95 20.51
CA GLN A 296 -2.43 -10.28 20.56
C GLN A 296 -0.96 -10.21 21.00
N ILE A 297 -0.19 -9.27 20.43
CA ILE A 297 1.25 -9.14 20.75
C ILE A 297 1.45 -8.69 22.20
N ARG A 298 0.71 -7.66 22.66
CA ARG A 298 0.96 -7.01 23.96
C ARG A 298 0.34 -7.73 25.14
N PHE A 299 -0.86 -8.29 24.99
CA PHE A 299 -1.64 -8.85 26.10
C PHE A 299 -1.69 -10.38 26.08
N ILE A 300 -1.73 -10.99 24.90
CA ILE A 300 -1.71 -12.45 24.78
C ILE A 300 -0.28 -12.99 24.75
N GLY A 301 0.66 -12.20 24.21
CA GLY A 301 2.07 -12.58 24.05
C GLY A 301 2.32 -13.59 22.93
N LYS A 302 1.30 -13.93 22.14
CA LYS A 302 1.34 -14.86 21.01
C LYS A 302 0.46 -14.35 19.89
N LEU A 303 0.91 -14.52 18.65
CA LEU A 303 0.11 -14.28 17.45
C LEU A 303 -0.56 -15.57 17.02
N TYR A 304 -1.89 -15.60 17.03
CA TYR A 304 -2.67 -16.75 16.57
C TYR A 304 -3.19 -16.50 15.16
N GLY A 305 -2.86 -17.42 14.26
CA GLY A 305 -3.26 -17.32 12.85
C GLY A 305 -4.77 -17.19 12.64
N TYR A 306 -5.56 -17.95 13.40
CA TYR A 306 -7.02 -17.91 13.32
C TYR A 306 -7.63 -16.58 13.80
N LEU A 307 -6.96 -15.87 14.72
CA LEU A 307 -7.43 -14.54 15.15
C LEU A 307 -7.20 -13.49 14.05
N LEU A 308 -6.27 -13.72 13.13
CA LEU A 308 -6.11 -12.85 11.96
C LEU A 308 -7.27 -12.97 10.97
N LEU A 309 -8.05 -14.06 10.99
CA LEU A 309 -9.26 -14.18 10.17
C LEU A 309 -10.33 -13.15 10.55
N LEU A 310 -10.32 -12.66 11.80
CA LEU A 310 -11.20 -11.58 12.24
C LEU A 310 -10.99 -10.30 11.43
N ASN A 311 -9.76 -10.05 10.96
CA ASN A 311 -9.48 -8.91 10.08
C ASN A 311 -10.18 -9.05 8.72
N GLY A 312 -10.30 -10.27 8.19
CA GLY A 312 -11.08 -10.54 6.98
C GLY A 312 -12.58 -10.31 7.19
N LEU A 313 -13.11 -10.68 8.37
CA LEU A 313 -14.50 -10.40 8.73
C LEU A 313 -14.77 -8.89 8.75
N LEU A 314 -13.82 -8.07 9.21
CA LEU A 314 -13.96 -6.60 9.18
C LEU A 314 -14.12 -6.06 7.74
N TYR A 315 -13.41 -6.63 6.76
CA TYR A 315 -13.60 -6.27 5.34
C TYR A 315 -15.02 -6.59 4.86
N LEU A 316 -15.51 -7.81 5.16
CA LEU A 316 -16.84 -8.23 4.76
C LEU A 316 -17.94 -7.38 5.42
N LEU A 317 -17.75 -7.01 6.70
CA LEU A 317 -18.67 -6.10 7.39
C LEU A 317 -18.69 -4.73 6.72
N TYR A 318 -17.52 -4.17 6.37
CA TYR A 318 -17.45 -2.90 5.64
C TYR A 318 -18.23 -2.96 4.33
N MET A 319 -17.98 -3.99 3.51
CA MET A 319 -18.66 -4.20 2.23
C MET A 319 -20.17 -4.26 2.41
N PHE A 320 -20.65 -5.01 3.41
CA PHE A 320 -22.08 -5.13 3.71
C PHE A 320 -22.74 -3.80 4.16
N PHE A 321 -22.00 -2.92 4.82
CA PHE A 321 -22.54 -1.63 5.28
C PHE A 321 -22.53 -0.54 4.22
N VAL A 322 -21.66 -0.66 3.22
CA VAL A 322 -21.35 0.44 2.29
C VAL A 322 -21.85 0.18 0.86
N LEU A 323 -22.06 -1.08 0.47
CA LEU A 323 -22.67 -1.49 -0.80
C LEU A 323 -24.12 -1.95 -0.59
#